data_AF-A0A957SBA5-F1
#
_entry.id   AF-A0A957SBA5-F1
#
_cell.length_a   1.000
_cell.length_b   1.000
_cell.length_c   1.000
_cell.angle_alpha   90.00
_cell.angle_beta   90.00
_cell.angle_gamma   90.00
#
_symmetry.space_group_name_H-M   'P 1'
#
loop_
_entity.id
_entity.type
_entity.pdbx_description
1 polymer ?
#
loop_
_entity_poly.entity_id
_entity_poly.type
_entity_poly.pdbx_seq_one_letter_code
_entity_poly.pdbx_strand_id
1 'polypeptide(L)'
;MARLSLFLLGTPKIQLDHADVSVGRTKSMALLAYLAVTKHPSTRAALAALLWPDYETKQAFTYLRQALWTLNKALGKEWLSADPSRVALDFEAEHVGAEIWVDVLAFRQHIRLADLNTSTAERLAGWRQAVELYKGDFLAGFGVEESAEFEQWQLLEAQALRHLQRATLANIVEQLTIQHDFGQATEYGRRWLNLDPLDDEAHSQLMRLYSWSGQRGAALRQYQEYAQIVRSELDAPPTALVTQLYEAIVQEKLPLPAAPVSRAVVADTGAVAQAVVIAQQE
;
A
#
# COMPACT_ATOMS: atom_id res chain seq x y z
N MET A 1 -10.84 -11.25 -24.47
CA MET A 1 -10.57 -11.79 -23.12
C MET A 1 -11.29 -10.88 -22.16
N ALA A 2 -12.13 -11.44 -21.30
CA ALA A 2 -12.85 -10.63 -20.33
C ALA A 2 -11.88 -10.15 -19.25
N ARG A 3 -11.99 -8.92 -18.77
CA ARG A 3 -11.09 -8.39 -17.74
C ARG A 3 -11.87 -7.68 -16.64
N LEU A 4 -11.74 -8.18 -15.42
CA LEU A 4 -12.21 -7.53 -14.20
C LEU A 4 -11.06 -6.73 -13.58
N SER A 5 -11.20 -5.41 -13.51
CA SER A 5 -10.23 -4.51 -12.88
C SER A 5 -10.81 -3.90 -11.61
N LEU A 6 -10.12 -4.05 -10.50
CA LEU A 6 -10.47 -3.49 -9.20
C LEU A 6 -9.45 -2.41 -8.82
N PHE A 7 -9.96 -1.20 -8.61
CA PHE A 7 -9.19 -0.06 -8.16
C PHE A 7 -9.57 0.21 -6.71
N LEU A 8 -8.64 -0.02 -5.79
CA LEU A 8 -8.83 0.06 -4.35
C LEU A 8 -7.82 1.02 -3.67
N LEU A 9 -6.78 1.50 -4.38
CA LEU A 9 -5.84 2.51 -3.91
C LEU A 9 -6.37 3.92 -4.21
N GLY A 10 -7.38 4.33 -3.45
CA GLY A 10 -8.18 5.52 -3.66
C GLY A 10 -9.66 5.19 -3.50
N THR A 11 -10.55 6.00 -4.09
CA THR A 11 -11.98 5.71 -4.08
C THR A 11 -12.27 4.41 -4.84
N PRO A 12 -12.95 3.43 -4.22
CA PRO A 12 -13.13 2.12 -4.80
C PRO A 12 -13.91 2.18 -6.12
N LYS A 13 -13.38 1.48 -7.12
CA LYS A 13 -13.98 1.41 -8.45
C LYS A 13 -13.78 0.02 -9.06
N ILE A 14 -14.80 -0.43 -9.79
CA ILE A 14 -14.78 -1.69 -10.53
C ILE A 14 -14.94 -1.38 -12.01
N GLN A 15 -14.15 -2.06 -12.84
CA GLN A 15 -14.35 -2.06 -14.28
C GLN A 15 -14.43 -3.50 -14.80
N LEU A 16 -15.36 -3.74 -15.71
CA LEU A 16 -15.46 -4.95 -16.50
C LEU A 16 -15.22 -4.56 -17.97
N ASP A 17 -14.21 -5.14 -18.60
CA ASP A 17 -13.80 -4.81 -19.97
C ASP A 17 -13.63 -3.28 -20.19
N HIS A 18 -13.02 -2.62 -19.19
CA HIS A 18 -12.78 -1.17 -19.12
C HIS A 18 -14.04 -0.30 -18.92
N ALA A 19 -15.24 -0.89 -18.84
CA ALA A 19 -16.46 -0.18 -18.52
C ALA A 19 -16.72 -0.17 -17.01
N ASP A 20 -17.11 0.97 -16.47
CA ASP A 20 -17.41 1.12 -15.04
C ASP A 20 -18.65 0.30 -14.67
N VAL A 21 -18.53 -0.52 -13.62
CA VAL A 21 -19.63 -1.34 -13.11
C VAL A 21 -19.95 -0.92 -11.68
N SER A 22 -21.24 -0.68 -11.42
CA SER A 22 -21.73 -0.44 -10.06
C SER A 22 -22.24 -1.73 -9.44
N VAL A 23 -21.64 -2.12 -8.32
CA VAL A 23 -22.20 -3.14 -7.43
C VAL A 23 -23.09 -2.40 -6.43
N GLY A 24 -24.40 -2.40 -6.67
CA GLY A 24 -25.37 -1.49 -6.04
C GLY A 24 -25.57 -1.57 -4.51
N ARG A 25 -24.65 -2.21 -3.75
CA ARG A 25 -24.64 -2.25 -2.28
C ARG A 25 -23.21 -2.14 -1.74
N THR A 26 -23.00 -1.29 -0.73
CA THR A 26 -21.71 -1.07 -0.05
C THR A 26 -21.08 -2.38 0.46
N LYS A 27 -21.87 -3.23 1.14
CA LYS A 27 -21.39 -4.55 1.64
C LYS A 27 -21.02 -5.54 0.52
N SER A 28 -21.55 -5.38 -0.70
CA SER A 28 -21.09 -6.18 -1.86
C SER A 28 -19.71 -5.72 -2.33
N MET A 29 -19.46 -4.40 -2.40
CA MET A 29 -18.12 -3.87 -2.71
C MET A 29 -17.11 -4.27 -1.65
N ALA A 30 -17.48 -4.19 -0.37
CA ALA A 30 -16.64 -4.61 0.76
C ALA A 30 -16.23 -6.09 0.66
N LEU A 31 -17.21 -6.96 0.40
CA LEU A 31 -16.97 -8.38 0.18
C LEU A 31 -15.99 -8.62 -0.98
N LEU A 32 -16.20 -7.94 -2.10
CA LEU A 32 -15.35 -8.07 -3.28
C LEU A 32 -13.92 -7.60 -3.00
N ALA A 33 -13.76 -6.43 -2.38
CA ALA A 33 -12.46 -5.89 -1.99
C ALA A 33 -11.71 -6.84 -1.04
N TYR A 34 -12.42 -7.38 -0.04
CA TYR A 34 -11.85 -8.35 0.90
C TYR A 34 -11.33 -9.61 0.20
N LEU A 35 -12.15 -10.22 -0.65
CA LEU A 35 -11.75 -11.42 -1.41
C LEU A 35 -10.60 -11.12 -2.38
N ALA A 36 -10.58 -9.92 -2.97
CA ALA A 36 -9.57 -9.52 -3.94
C ALA A 36 -8.20 -9.35 -3.31
N VAL A 37 -8.15 -8.70 -2.15
CA VAL A 37 -6.90 -8.39 -1.46
C VAL A 37 -6.34 -9.60 -0.72
N THR A 38 -7.21 -10.39 -0.07
CA THR A 38 -6.77 -11.58 0.68
C THR A 38 -6.35 -12.73 -0.22
N LYS A 39 -6.91 -12.82 -1.44
CA LYS A 39 -6.67 -13.92 -2.41
C LYS A 39 -6.87 -15.33 -1.84
N HIS A 40 -7.60 -15.46 -0.74
CA HIS A 40 -7.80 -16.74 -0.06
C HIS A 40 -9.28 -17.12 -0.06
N PRO A 41 -9.63 -18.37 -0.40
CA PRO A 41 -10.98 -18.85 -0.25
C PRO A 41 -11.43 -18.72 1.20
N SER A 42 -12.47 -17.94 1.44
CA SER A 42 -12.96 -17.62 2.78
C SER A 42 -14.21 -18.41 3.08
N THR A 43 -14.36 -18.89 4.32
CA THR A 43 -15.58 -19.62 4.69
C THR A 43 -16.77 -18.66 4.68
N ARG A 44 -17.95 -19.17 4.31
CA ARG A 44 -19.17 -18.38 4.35
C ARG A 44 -19.49 -17.85 5.75
N ALA A 45 -19.13 -18.60 6.80
CA ALA A 45 -19.28 -18.17 8.18
C ALA A 45 -18.36 -16.97 8.51
N ALA A 46 -17.08 -17.03 8.11
CA ALA A 46 -16.14 -15.93 8.33
C ALA A 46 -16.57 -14.65 7.59
N LEU A 47 -17.02 -14.77 6.34
CA LEU A 47 -17.53 -13.65 5.56
C LEU A 47 -18.82 -13.07 6.14
N ALA A 48 -19.68 -13.91 6.70
CA ALA A 48 -20.89 -13.47 7.38
C ALA A 48 -20.56 -12.67 8.66
N ALA A 49 -19.64 -13.18 9.49
CA ALA A 49 -19.17 -12.49 10.69
C ALA A 49 -18.44 -11.17 10.36
N LEU A 50 -17.66 -11.15 9.27
CA LEU A 50 -16.90 -9.97 8.85
C LEU A 50 -17.80 -8.77 8.48
N LEU A 51 -18.92 -9.02 7.79
CA LEU A 51 -19.76 -7.97 7.18
C LEU A 51 -21.14 -7.81 7.84
N TRP A 52 -21.56 -8.76 8.66
CA TRP A 52 -22.82 -8.72 9.40
C TRP A 52 -22.64 -9.30 10.82
N PRO A 53 -21.72 -8.73 11.62
CA PRO A 53 -21.41 -9.24 12.96
C PRO A 53 -22.60 -9.19 13.92
N ASP A 54 -23.44 -8.16 13.80
CA ASP A 54 -24.55 -7.89 14.72
C ASP A 54 -25.83 -8.67 14.39
N TYR A 55 -25.80 -9.51 13.36
CA TYR A 55 -26.97 -10.26 12.89
C TYR A 55 -26.90 -11.72 13.34
N GLU A 56 -28.06 -12.29 13.67
CA GLU A 56 -28.16 -13.72 13.90
C GLU A 56 -27.64 -14.51 12.69
N THR A 57 -26.95 -15.61 12.95
CA THR A 57 -26.27 -16.45 11.97
C THR A 57 -27.10 -16.69 10.70
N LYS A 58 -28.37 -17.12 10.85
CA LYS A 58 -29.26 -17.41 9.72
C LYS A 58 -29.54 -16.18 8.83
N GLN A 59 -29.66 -15.01 9.46
CA GLN A 59 -29.88 -13.75 8.76
C GLN A 59 -28.60 -13.27 8.08
N ALA A 60 -27.45 -13.34 8.76
CA ALA A 60 -26.14 -13.01 8.19
C ALA A 60 -25.83 -13.85 6.93
N PHE A 61 -26.06 -15.17 6.97
CA PHE A 61 -25.94 -16.05 5.80
C PHE A 61 -26.90 -15.69 4.66
N THR A 62 -28.09 -15.17 4.99
CA THR A 62 -29.06 -14.70 3.99
C THR A 62 -28.58 -13.43 3.31
N TYR A 63 -28.02 -12.48 4.05
CA TYR A 63 -27.41 -11.28 3.46
C TYR A 63 -26.16 -11.60 2.65
N LEU A 64 -25.32 -12.53 3.10
CA LEU A 64 -24.19 -13.01 2.31
C LEU A 64 -24.65 -13.57 0.96
N ARG A 65 -25.70 -14.40 0.92
CA ARG A 65 -26.26 -14.90 -0.34
C ARG A 65 -26.76 -13.77 -1.24
N GLN A 66 -27.42 -12.76 -0.69
CA GLN A 66 -27.87 -11.60 -1.46
C GLN A 66 -26.70 -10.77 -2.01
N ALA A 67 -25.65 -10.57 -1.21
CA ALA A 67 -24.45 -9.85 -1.64
C ALA A 67 -23.75 -10.57 -2.78
N LEU A 68 -23.58 -11.90 -2.68
CA LEU A 68 -23.01 -12.75 -3.74
C LEU A 68 -23.88 -12.75 -5.00
N TRP A 69 -25.21 -12.81 -4.86
CA TRP A 69 -26.12 -12.70 -5.99
C TRP A 69 -25.99 -11.35 -6.68
N THR A 70 -25.86 -10.26 -5.91
CA THR A 70 -25.68 -8.90 -6.44
C THR A 70 -24.37 -8.79 -7.21
N LEU A 71 -23.27 -9.36 -6.69
CA LEU A 71 -22.00 -9.41 -7.39
C LEU A 71 -22.09 -10.22 -8.67
N ASN A 72 -22.65 -11.44 -8.63
CA ASN A 72 -22.81 -12.28 -9.82
C ASN A 72 -23.71 -11.63 -10.88
N LYS A 73 -24.73 -10.87 -10.48
CA LYS A 73 -25.60 -10.14 -11.40
C LYS A 73 -24.87 -8.97 -12.08
N ALA A 74 -23.99 -8.29 -11.34
CA ALA A 74 -23.26 -7.13 -11.84
C ALA A 74 -22.04 -7.49 -12.69
N LEU A 75 -21.31 -8.54 -12.29
CA LEU A 75 -20.01 -8.91 -12.90
C LEU A 75 -20.11 -10.07 -13.89
N GLY A 76 -21.11 -10.95 -13.75
CA GLY A 76 -21.07 -12.29 -14.34
C GLY A 76 -20.75 -13.36 -13.29
N LYS A 77 -20.95 -14.63 -13.63
CA LYS A 77 -20.78 -15.77 -12.70
C LYS A 77 -19.37 -16.37 -12.71
N GLU A 78 -18.55 -15.97 -13.67
CA GLU A 78 -17.22 -16.49 -13.96
C GLU A 78 -16.13 -15.93 -13.03
N TRP A 79 -16.42 -14.87 -12.27
CA TRP A 79 -15.42 -14.19 -11.44
C TRP A 79 -15.37 -14.72 -10.00
N LEU A 80 -16.45 -15.33 -9.52
CA LEU A 80 -16.59 -15.80 -8.15
C LEU A 80 -16.76 -17.31 -8.11
N SER A 81 -15.84 -17.99 -7.43
CA SER A 81 -16.02 -19.38 -7.05
C SER A 81 -16.71 -19.43 -5.69
N ALA A 82 -17.94 -19.92 -5.66
CA ALA A 82 -18.74 -20.02 -4.44
C ALA A 82 -19.35 -21.42 -4.32
N ASP A 83 -18.85 -22.19 -3.35
CA ASP A 83 -19.40 -23.48 -2.97
C ASP A 83 -20.22 -23.35 -1.65
N PRO A 84 -20.89 -24.43 -1.17
CA PRO A 84 -21.68 -24.38 0.06
C PRO A 84 -20.89 -23.99 1.32
N SER A 85 -19.57 -24.07 1.30
CA SER A 85 -18.65 -23.83 2.42
C SER A 85 -17.78 -22.59 2.26
N ARG A 86 -17.29 -22.29 1.05
CA ARG A 86 -16.28 -21.25 0.78
C ARG A 86 -16.64 -20.36 -0.40
N VAL A 87 -16.07 -19.17 -0.40
CA VAL A 87 -16.17 -18.18 -1.47
C VAL A 87 -14.78 -17.61 -1.75
N ALA A 88 -14.42 -17.49 -3.01
CA ALA A 88 -13.19 -16.87 -3.49
C ALA A 88 -13.45 -16.06 -4.77
N LEU A 89 -12.56 -15.11 -5.07
CA LEU A 89 -12.38 -14.65 -6.44
C LEU A 89 -11.57 -15.69 -7.22
N ASP A 90 -12.00 -15.97 -8.44
CA ASP A 90 -11.36 -16.94 -9.31
C ASP A 90 -10.23 -16.28 -10.11
N PHE A 91 -9.03 -16.24 -9.51
CA PHE A 91 -7.83 -15.72 -10.15
C PHE A 91 -7.21 -16.69 -11.16
N GLU A 92 -7.67 -17.95 -11.23
CA GLU A 92 -7.09 -19.02 -12.04
C GLU A 92 -7.95 -19.34 -13.29
N ALA A 93 -8.87 -18.45 -13.65
CA ALA A 93 -9.74 -18.56 -14.82
C ALA A 93 -9.02 -18.39 -16.18
N GLU A 94 -7.73 -18.73 -16.27
CA GLU A 94 -6.95 -18.74 -17.52
C GLU A 94 -7.63 -19.62 -18.59
N HIS A 95 -8.27 -20.73 -18.16
CA HIS A 95 -9.01 -21.64 -19.03
C HIS A 95 -10.28 -21.02 -19.66
N VAL A 96 -10.74 -19.87 -19.16
CA VAL A 96 -11.93 -19.14 -19.64
C VAL A 96 -11.55 -17.83 -20.35
N GLY A 97 -10.25 -17.53 -20.46
CA GLY A 97 -9.77 -16.29 -21.08
C GLY A 97 -10.20 -15.03 -20.32
N ALA A 98 -10.26 -15.13 -18.98
CA ALA A 98 -10.62 -14.07 -18.05
C ALA A 98 -9.43 -13.66 -17.19
N GLU A 99 -9.24 -12.34 -16.97
CA GLU A 99 -8.14 -11.79 -16.17
C GLU A 99 -8.72 -10.92 -15.03
N ILE A 100 -8.28 -11.18 -13.79
CA ILE A 100 -8.55 -10.31 -12.64
C ILE A 100 -7.31 -9.48 -12.35
N TRP A 101 -7.44 -8.17 -12.48
CA TRP A 101 -6.42 -7.20 -12.10
C TRP A 101 -6.87 -6.39 -10.89
N VAL A 102 -5.99 -6.25 -9.90
CA VAL A 102 -6.26 -5.48 -8.67
C VAL A 102 -5.07 -4.57 -8.42
N ASP A 103 -5.30 -3.27 -8.35
CA ASP A 103 -4.23 -2.27 -8.19
C ASP A 103 -3.37 -2.50 -6.92
N VAL A 104 -3.97 -2.92 -5.81
CA VAL A 104 -3.26 -3.30 -4.57
C VAL A 104 -2.30 -4.47 -4.80
N LEU A 105 -2.73 -5.48 -5.55
CA LEU A 105 -1.90 -6.64 -5.86
C LEU A 105 -0.79 -6.28 -6.84
N ALA A 106 -1.11 -5.49 -7.87
CA ALA A 106 -0.14 -4.98 -8.83
C ALA A 106 0.92 -4.09 -8.14
N PHE A 107 0.49 -3.21 -7.24
CA PHE A 107 1.36 -2.38 -6.41
C PHE A 107 2.38 -3.22 -5.62
N ARG A 108 1.90 -4.21 -4.86
CA ARG A 108 2.74 -5.14 -4.10
C ARG A 108 3.67 -5.95 -5.00
N GLN A 109 3.19 -6.36 -6.17
CA GLN A 109 3.98 -7.15 -7.12
C GLN A 109 5.10 -6.33 -7.74
N HIS A 110 4.85 -5.09 -8.17
CA HIS A 110 5.88 -4.20 -8.72
C HIS A 110 7.00 -3.96 -7.72
N ILE A 111 6.68 -3.75 -6.44
CA ILE A 111 7.69 -3.59 -5.38
C ILE A 111 8.49 -4.87 -5.21
N ARG A 112 7.83 -6.02 -5.05
CA ARG A 112 8.50 -7.31 -4.87
C ARG A 112 9.45 -7.62 -6.03
N LEU A 113 9.01 -7.41 -7.27
CA LEU A 113 9.82 -7.67 -8.46
C LEU A 113 10.99 -6.68 -8.58
N ALA A 114 10.78 -5.41 -8.21
CA ALA A 114 11.84 -4.42 -8.15
C ALA A 114 12.92 -4.81 -7.12
N ASP A 115 12.52 -5.19 -5.92
CA ASP A 115 13.42 -5.54 -4.82
C ASP A 115 14.30 -6.76 -5.15
N LEU A 116 13.77 -7.71 -5.94
CA LEU A 116 14.50 -8.88 -6.43
C LEU A 116 15.44 -8.56 -7.61
N ASN A 117 15.31 -7.38 -8.21
CA ASN A 117 16.07 -7.03 -9.40
C ASN A 117 17.49 -6.58 -9.04
N THR A 118 18.48 -7.12 -9.75
CA THR A 118 19.90 -6.77 -9.57
C THR A 118 20.30 -5.51 -10.34
N SER A 119 19.58 -5.19 -11.42
CA SER A 119 19.77 -3.96 -12.18
C SER A 119 19.14 -2.79 -11.45
N THR A 120 19.96 -1.80 -11.10
CA THR A 120 19.51 -0.55 -10.49
C THR A 120 18.45 0.17 -11.32
N ALA A 121 18.57 0.13 -12.65
CA ALA A 121 17.63 0.80 -13.54
C ALA A 121 16.26 0.11 -13.55
N GLU A 122 16.24 -1.22 -13.60
CA GLU A 122 15.00 -2.00 -13.59
C GLU A 122 14.32 -1.96 -12.21
N ARG A 123 15.09 -2.00 -11.13
CA ARG A 123 14.59 -1.80 -9.76
C ARG A 123 13.90 -0.44 -9.63
N LEU A 124 14.57 0.64 -10.05
CA LEU A 124 14.00 1.98 -10.01
C LEU A 124 12.73 2.07 -10.88
N ALA A 125 12.72 1.47 -12.07
CA ALA A 125 11.54 1.45 -12.93
C ALA A 125 10.36 0.72 -12.26
N GLY A 126 10.60 -0.43 -11.63
CA GLY A 126 9.55 -1.19 -10.92
C GLY A 126 8.98 -0.42 -9.73
N TRP A 127 9.82 0.21 -8.90
CA TRP A 127 9.34 1.06 -7.81
C TRP A 127 8.51 2.25 -8.33
N ARG A 128 8.93 2.89 -9.44
CA ARG A 128 8.16 3.97 -10.07
C ARG A 128 6.78 3.51 -10.53
N GLN A 129 6.70 2.34 -11.17
CA GLN A 129 5.42 1.75 -11.56
C GLN A 129 4.52 1.50 -10.34
N ALA A 130 5.09 1.00 -9.24
CA ALA A 130 4.34 0.79 -8.01
C ALA A 130 3.75 2.09 -7.45
N VAL A 131 4.58 3.11 -7.21
CA VAL A 131 4.10 4.35 -6.59
C VAL A 131 3.10 5.12 -7.46
N GLU A 132 3.07 4.87 -8.77
CA GLU A 132 2.03 5.39 -9.66
C GLU A 132 0.68 4.70 -9.50
N LEU A 133 0.62 3.45 -9.05
CA LEU A 133 -0.67 2.78 -8.78
C LEU A 133 -1.33 3.31 -7.50
N TYR A 134 -0.55 3.83 -6.55
CA TYR A 134 -1.06 4.40 -5.32
C TYR A 134 -1.64 5.81 -5.56
N LYS A 135 -2.94 5.90 -5.90
CA LYS A 135 -3.63 7.17 -6.18
C LYS A 135 -4.28 7.79 -4.94
N GLY A 136 -4.41 7.03 -3.86
CA GLY A 136 -4.92 7.47 -2.56
C GLY A 136 -4.90 6.33 -1.57
N ASP A 137 -5.32 6.61 -0.34
CA ASP A 137 -5.41 5.58 0.70
C ASP A 137 -6.37 4.46 0.30
N PHE A 138 -6.09 3.26 0.83
CA PHE A 138 -6.89 2.08 0.55
C PHE A 138 -8.36 2.31 0.92
N LEU A 139 -9.24 2.12 -0.07
CA LEU A 139 -10.67 2.37 0.04
C LEU A 139 -10.99 3.79 0.54
N ALA A 140 -10.26 4.81 0.07
CA ALA A 140 -10.45 6.20 0.47
C ALA A 140 -11.90 6.67 0.26
N GLY A 141 -12.51 7.21 1.31
CA GLY A 141 -13.90 7.68 1.30
C GLY A 141 -14.94 6.57 1.30
N PHE A 142 -14.54 5.30 1.48
CA PHE A 142 -15.43 4.16 1.59
C PHE A 142 -15.39 3.58 3.00
N GLY A 143 -16.56 3.35 3.57
CA GLY A 143 -16.76 2.71 4.86
C GLY A 143 -18.02 1.85 4.83
N VAL A 144 -18.13 0.93 5.77
CA VAL A 144 -19.24 -0.02 5.85
C VAL A 144 -19.86 0.07 7.23
N GLU A 145 -21.06 0.65 7.30
CA GLU A 145 -21.82 0.73 8.55
C GLU A 145 -22.11 -0.66 9.14
N GLU A 146 -22.07 -0.76 10.47
CA GLU A 146 -22.38 -1.98 11.22
C GLU A 146 -21.49 -3.17 10.77
N SER A 147 -20.18 -2.95 10.66
CA SER A 147 -19.19 -3.98 10.24
C SER A 147 -17.81 -3.72 10.85
N ALA A 148 -17.74 -3.71 12.19
CA ALA A 148 -16.52 -3.40 12.94
C ALA A 148 -15.31 -4.27 12.55
N GLU A 149 -15.53 -5.55 12.27
CA GLU A 149 -14.50 -6.49 11.83
C GLU A 149 -13.93 -6.13 10.46
N PHE A 150 -14.79 -5.68 9.53
CA PHE A 150 -14.36 -5.18 8.23
C PHE A 150 -13.61 -3.86 8.37
N GLU A 151 -14.10 -2.92 9.18
CA GLU A 151 -13.44 -1.64 9.44
C GLU A 151 -12.04 -1.85 10.04
N GLN A 152 -11.91 -2.77 10.99
CA GLN A 152 -10.62 -3.13 11.58
C GLN A 152 -9.67 -3.73 10.54
N TRP A 153 -10.15 -4.64 9.69
CA TRP A 153 -9.34 -5.19 8.59
C TRP A 153 -8.92 -4.10 7.59
N GLN A 154 -9.84 -3.23 7.19
CA GLN A 154 -9.60 -2.12 6.27
C GLN A 154 -8.52 -1.18 6.84
N LEU A 155 -8.61 -0.83 8.13
CA LEU A 155 -7.64 0.02 8.80
C LEU A 155 -6.23 -0.59 8.78
N LEU A 156 -6.10 -1.87 9.15
CA LEU A 156 -4.81 -2.56 9.17
C LEU A 156 -4.20 -2.66 7.76
N GLU A 157 -5.02 -2.97 6.75
CA GLU A 157 -4.57 -3.05 5.37
C GLU A 157 -4.14 -1.67 4.82
N ALA A 158 -4.91 -0.61 5.12
CA ALA A 158 -4.56 0.75 4.75
C ALA A 158 -3.23 1.19 5.39
N GLN A 159 -3.01 0.90 6.67
CA GLN A 159 -1.75 1.19 7.36
C GLN A 159 -0.57 0.44 6.74
N ALA A 160 -0.73 -0.86 6.45
CA ALA A 160 0.31 -1.67 5.81
C ALA A 160 0.68 -1.13 4.41
N LEU A 161 -0.33 -0.75 3.61
CA LEU A 161 -0.12 -0.19 2.27
C LEU A 161 0.53 1.19 2.31
N ARG A 162 0.12 2.06 3.25
CA ARG A 162 0.74 3.38 3.46
C ARG A 162 2.20 3.25 3.88
N HIS A 163 2.51 2.33 4.79
CA HIS A 163 3.89 2.04 5.18
C HIS A 163 4.73 1.56 3.99
N LEU A 164 4.18 0.67 3.16
CA LEU A 164 4.85 0.16 1.97
C LEU A 164 5.09 1.25 0.92
N GLN A 165 4.12 2.14 0.71
CA GLN A 165 4.25 3.31 -0.18
C GLN A 165 5.34 4.27 0.32
N ARG A 166 5.35 4.58 1.62
CA ARG A 166 6.38 5.40 2.27
C ARG A 166 7.78 4.83 2.01
N ALA A 167 7.98 3.55 2.32
CA ALA A 167 9.26 2.88 2.15
C ALA A 167 9.72 2.86 0.69
N THR A 168 8.80 2.66 -0.25
CA THR A 168 9.11 2.64 -1.69
C THR A 168 9.51 4.02 -2.20
N LEU A 169 8.82 5.09 -1.76
CA LEU A 169 9.21 6.47 -2.07
C LEU A 169 10.59 6.79 -1.49
N ALA A 170 10.87 6.40 -0.24
CA ALA A 170 12.18 6.57 0.38
C ALA A 170 13.30 5.87 -0.43
N ASN A 171 13.07 4.63 -0.86
CA ASN A 171 14.01 3.87 -1.69
C ASN A 171 14.28 4.57 -3.04
N ILE A 172 13.23 5.12 -3.69
CA ILE A 172 13.39 5.88 -4.93
C ILE A 172 14.25 7.14 -4.69
N VAL A 173 13.97 7.88 -3.61
CA VAL A 173 14.72 9.09 -3.24
C VAL A 173 16.18 8.78 -2.99
N GLU A 174 16.48 7.76 -2.20
CA GLU A 174 17.84 7.32 -1.92
C GLU A 174 18.57 6.92 -3.21
N GLN A 175 17.91 6.11 -4.05
CA GLN A 175 18.50 5.61 -5.29
C GLN A 175 18.84 6.74 -6.28
N LEU A 176 17.97 7.74 -6.40
CA LEU A 176 18.21 8.93 -7.23
C LEU A 176 19.26 9.86 -6.63
N THR A 177 19.29 9.98 -5.31
CA THR A 177 20.32 10.73 -4.59
C THR A 177 21.71 10.17 -4.87
N ILE A 178 21.88 8.85 -4.82
CA ILE A 178 23.15 8.17 -5.15
C ILE A 178 23.54 8.41 -6.62
N GLN A 179 22.57 8.50 -7.51
CA GLN A 179 22.79 8.80 -8.93
C GLN A 179 23.00 10.30 -9.21
N HIS A 180 22.99 11.15 -8.17
CA HIS A 180 23.05 12.61 -8.27
C HIS A 180 21.90 13.24 -9.09
N ASP A 181 20.79 12.52 -9.29
CA ASP A 181 19.58 13.07 -9.89
C ASP A 181 18.71 13.74 -8.81
N PHE A 182 19.21 14.87 -8.29
CA PHE A 182 18.55 15.60 -7.22
C PHE A 182 17.20 16.19 -7.64
N GLY A 183 17.01 16.44 -8.94
CA GLY A 183 15.76 16.94 -9.49
C GLY A 183 14.63 15.95 -9.28
N GLN A 184 14.77 14.73 -9.84
CA GLN A 184 13.76 13.69 -9.67
C GLN A 184 13.66 13.24 -8.20
N ALA A 185 14.77 13.16 -7.47
CA ALA A 185 14.73 12.82 -6.05
C ALA A 185 13.87 13.80 -5.24
N THR A 186 13.92 15.11 -5.55
CA THR A 186 13.10 16.12 -4.89
C THR A 186 11.61 15.93 -5.18
N GLU A 187 11.24 15.56 -6.41
CA GLU A 187 9.85 15.29 -6.77
C GLU A 187 9.27 14.10 -5.97
N TYR A 188 10.01 13.00 -5.88
CA TYR A 188 9.59 11.85 -5.06
C TYR A 188 9.62 12.15 -3.56
N GLY A 189 10.59 12.95 -3.08
CA GLY A 189 10.64 13.42 -1.69
C GLY A 189 9.41 14.25 -1.31
N ARG A 190 8.92 15.11 -2.21
CA ARG A 190 7.66 15.85 -1.98
C ARG A 190 6.45 14.94 -1.94
N ARG A 191 6.40 13.90 -2.78
CA ARG A 191 5.33 12.88 -2.73
C ARG A 191 5.36 12.10 -1.42
N TRP A 192 6.55 11.77 -0.93
CA TRP A 192 6.72 11.15 0.39
C TRP A 192 6.19 12.08 1.48
N LEU A 193 6.57 13.36 1.47
CA LEU A 193 6.08 14.32 2.46
C LEU A 193 4.55 14.51 2.41
N ASN A 194 3.93 14.45 1.23
CA ASN A 194 2.47 14.51 1.11
C ASN A 194 1.78 13.29 1.74
N LEU A 195 2.47 12.15 1.85
CA LEU A 195 1.95 10.96 2.51
C LEU A 195 1.97 11.11 4.03
N ASP A 196 2.98 11.78 4.58
CA ASP A 196 3.07 12.09 6.00
C ASP A 196 3.81 13.42 6.22
N PRO A 197 3.07 14.53 6.42
CA PRO A 197 3.66 15.85 6.62
C PRO A 197 4.53 15.99 7.88
N LEU A 198 4.42 15.06 8.83
CA LEU A 198 5.20 15.04 10.08
C LEU A 198 6.44 14.15 10.00
N ASP A 199 6.72 13.53 8.85
CA ASP A 199 7.86 12.62 8.67
C ASP A 199 9.19 13.38 8.65
N ASP A 200 9.94 13.27 9.74
CA ASP A 200 11.20 13.97 9.96
C ASP A 200 12.30 13.56 8.97
N GLU A 201 12.31 12.29 8.53
CA GLU A 201 13.25 11.80 7.53
C GLU A 201 12.92 12.35 6.14
N ALA A 202 11.63 12.43 5.77
CA ALA A 202 11.22 13.04 4.49
C ALA A 202 11.65 14.52 4.41
N HIS A 203 11.43 15.29 5.48
CA HIS A 203 11.90 16.67 5.58
C HIS A 203 13.43 16.76 5.51
N SER A 204 14.14 15.89 6.23
CA SER A 204 15.59 15.84 6.22
C SER A 204 16.16 15.54 4.83
N GLN A 205 15.58 14.58 4.10
CA GLN A 205 15.99 14.26 2.74
C GLN A 205 15.76 15.44 1.79
N LEU A 206 14.61 16.11 1.86
CA LEU A 206 14.36 17.30 1.06
C LEU A 206 15.35 18.43 1.36
N MET A 207 15.67 18.67 2.64
CA MET A 207 16.70 19.64 3.03
C MET A 207 18.07 19.30 2.42
N ARG A 208 18.48 18.03 2.46
CA ARG A 208 19.74 17.57 1.85
C ARG A 208 19.73 17.76 0.33
N LEU A 209 18.66 17.35 -0.35
CA LEU A 209 18.50 17.48 -1.80
C LEU A 209 18.52 18.94 -2.28
N TYR A 210 17.84 19.84 -1.57
CA TYR A 210 17.90 21.27 -1.86
C TYR A 210 19.32 21.82 -1.64
N SER A 211 20.00 21.41 -0.57
CA SER A 211 21.38 21.83 -0.32
C SER A 211 22.35 21.35 -1.41
N TRP A 212 22.29 20.07 -1.79
CA TRP A 212 23.16 19.48 -2.82
C TRP A 212 22.88 20.00 -4.23
N SER A 213 21.65 20.45 -4.51
CA SER A 213 21.30 21.11 -5.77
C SER A 213 21.59 22.62 -5.79
N GLY A 214 22.26 23.15 -4.76
CA GLY A 214 22.59 24.59 -4.66
C GLY A 214 21.42 25.49 -4.24
N GLN A 215 20.26 24.91 -3.94
CA GLN A 215 19.05 25.61 -3.52
C GLN A 215 19.00 25.81 -2.00
N ARG A 216 20.07 26.34 -1.41
CA ARG A 216 20.20 26.52 0.05
C ARG A 216 19.00 27.22 0.69
N GLY A 217 18.48 28.27 0.06
CA GLY A 217 17.30 28.98 0.56
C GLY A 217 16.06 28.10 0.68
N ALA A 218 15.87 27.15 -0.24
CA ALA A 218 14.78 26.18 -0.17
C ALA A 218 14.99 25.17 0.97
N ALA A 219 16.24 24.74 1.21
CA ALA A 219 16.56 23.86 2.33
C ALA A 219 16.23 24.50 3.70
N LEU A 220 16.59 25.78 3.89
CA LEU A 220 16.29 26.48 5.13
C LEU A 220 14.78 26.74 5.31
N ARG A 221 14.06 26.99 4.22
CA ARG A 221 12.60 27.13 4.23
C ARG A 221 11.93 25.81 4.62
N GLN A 222 12.41 24.68 4.10
CA GLN A 222 11.88 23.35 4.46
C GLN A 222 11.97 23.09 5.97
N TYR A 223 13.08 23.46 6.61
CA TYR A 223 13.21 23.39 8.07
C TYR A 223 12.17 24.24 8.80
N GLN A 224 11.95 25.47 8.33
CA GLN A 224 10.97 26.38 8.94
C GLN A 224 9.55 25.84 8.81
N GLU A 225 9.20 25.29 7.65
CA GLU A 225 7.91 24.64 7.40
C GLU A 225 7.71 23.45 8.35
N TYR A 226 8.71 22.56 8.46
CA TYR A 226 8.68 21.45 9.41
C TYR A 226 8.50 21.93 10.86
N ALA A 227 9.29 22.92 11.28
CA ALA A 227 9.22 23.46 12.63
C ALA A 227 7.85 24.06 12.95
N GLN A 228 7.22 24.70 11.97
CA GLN A 228 5.87 25.22 12.12
C GLN A 228 4.84 24.10 12.28
N ILE A 229 4.91 23.06 11.45
CA ILE A 229 3.96 21.93 11.46
C ILE A 229 4.10 21.12 12.76
N VAL A 230 5.31 20.78 13.19
CA VAL A 230 5.53 20.05 14.44
C VAL A 230 5.06 20.87 15.64
N ARG A 231 5.27 22.18 15.62
CA ARG A 231 4.80 23.06 16.68
C ARG A 231 3.27 23.15 16.72
N SER A 232 2.60 23.20 15.57
CA SER A 232 1.14 23.30 15.51
C SER A 232 0.44 21.98 15.86
N GLU A 233 0.95 20.86 15.37
CA GLU A 233 0.30 19.55 15.51
C GLU A 233 0.68 18.82 16.80
N LEU A 234 1.93 19.00 17.27
CA LEU A 234 2.49 18.20 18.38
C LEU A 234 2.90 19.03 19.61
N ASP A 235 2.79 20.37 19.56
CA ASP A 235 3.32 21.30 20.57
C ASP A 235 4.79 21.04 20.94
N ALA A 236 5.55 20.46 20.00
CA ALA A 236 6.94 20.05 20.19
C ALA A 236 7.89 20.90 19.33
N PRO A 237 9.19 20.96 19.67
CA PRO A 237 10.20 21.49 18.77
C PRO A 237 10.60 20.45 17.69
N PRO A 238 11.27 20.87 16.60
CA PRO A 238 11.92 19.96 15.67
C PRO A 238 12.85 18.96 16.38
N THR A 239 12.97 17.77 15.82
CA THR A 239 13.89 16.75 16.35
C THR A 239 15.34 17.24 16.27
N ALA A 240 16.18 16.71 17.17
CA ALA A 240 17.61 17.06 17.20
C ALA A 240 18.31 16.73 15.87
N LEU A 241 17.91 15.64 15.20
CA LEU A 241 18.43 15.23 13.89
C LEU A 241 18.20 16.30 12.82
N VAL A 242 16.97 16.79 12.70
CA VAL A 242 16.59 17.82 11.73
C VAL A 242 17.26 19.17 12.05
N THR A 243 17.38 19.50 13.35
CA THR A 243 18.04 20.72 13.82
C THR A 243 19.54 20.72 13.51
N GLN A 244 20.24 19.61 13.75
CA GLN A 244 21.66 19.47 13.41
C GLN A 244 21.89 19.56 11.90
N LEU A 245 20.98 19.00 11.09
CA LEU A 245 21.05 19.13 9.64
C LEU A 245 20.90 20.59 9.19
N TYR A 246 19.95 21.33 9.78
CA TYR A 246 19.80 22.76 9.53
C TYR A 246 21.10 23.52 9.83
N GLU A 247 21.71 23.28 10.99
CA GLU A 247 22.98 23.92 11.37
C GLU A 247 24.13 23.58 10.41
N ALA A 248 24.22 22.31 9.97
CA ALA A 248 25.24 21.88 9.01
C ALA A 248 25.07 22.56 7.65
N ILE A 249 23.84 22.74 7.18
CA ILE A 249 23.53 23.48 5.94
C ILE A 249 23.87 24.95 6.12
N VAL A 250 23.53 25.55 7.27
CA VAL A 250 23.88 26.95 7.58
C VAL A 250 25.40 27.16 7.54
N GLN A 251 26.17 26.20 8.02
CA GLN A 251 27.63 26.27 8.06
C GLN A 251 28.32 25.82 6.76
N GLU A 252 27.58 25.38 5.73
CA GLU A 252 28.12 24.81 4.48
C GLU A 252 29.01 23.58 4.71
N LYS A 253 28.67 22.80 5.74
CA LYS A 253 29.42 21.60 6.15
C LYS A 253 28.68 20.30 5.82
N LEU A 254 27.63 20.36 5.01
CA LEU A 254 26.90 19.17 4.61
C LEU A 254 27.77 18.34 3.64
N PRO A 255 28.18 17.11 3.99
CA PRO A 255 28.92 16.26 3.08
C PRO A 255 28.06 15.90 1.87
N LEU A 256 28.69 15.72 0.71
CA LEU A 256 28.05 15.10 -0.45
C LEU A 256 27.61 13.67 -0.10
N PRO A 257 26.56 13.13 -0.75
CA PRO A 257 26.14 11.77 -0.50
C PRO A 257 27.31 10.83 -0.76
N ALA A 258 27.67 10.03 0.24
CA ALA A 258 28.70 9.03 0.06
C ALA A 258 28.19 8.00 -0.96
N ALA A 259 28.99 7.68 -1.98
CA ALA A 259 28.71 6.52 -2.82
C ALA A 259 28.57 5.29 -1.90
N PRO A 260 27.58 4.41 -2.14
CA PRO A 260 27.34 3.28 -1.25
C PRO A 260 28.62 2.46 -1.14
N VAL A 261 29.15 2.35 0.08
CA VAL A 261 30.10 1.29 0.41
C VAL A 261 29.32 0.01 0.24
N SER A 262 29.62 -0.76 -0.81
CA SER A 262 28.91 -2.00 -1.14
C SER A 262 28.82 -2.87 0.11
N ARG A 263 27.65 -2.87 0.76
CA ARG A 263 27.41 -3.69 1.94
C ARG A 263 27.14 -5.08 1.38
N ALA A 264 28.21 -5.87 1.25
CA ALA A 264 28.13 -7.27 0.88
C ALA A 264 27.03 -7.91 1.72
N VAL A 265 25.99 -8.39 1.02
CA VAL A 265 24.90 -9.15 1.61
C VAL A 265 25.54 -10.43 2.14
N VAL A 266 25.75 -10.50 3.45
CA VAL A 266 25.97 -11.78 4.12
C VAL A 266 24.60 -12.45 4.11
N ALA A 267 24.41 -13.35 3.15
CA ALA A 267 23.26 -14.24 3.14
C ALA A 267 23.37 -15.16 4.35
N ASP A 268 22.69 -14.79 5.44
CA ASP A 268 22.41 -15.70 6.53
C ASP A 268 21.14 -16.49 6.17
N THR A 269 21.33 -17.59 5.44
CA THR A 269 20.33 -18.65 5.34
C THR A 269 20.27 -19.39 6.67
N GLY A 270 19.35 -18.98 7.54
CA GLY A 270 19.19 -19.55 8.88
C GLY A 270 17.77 -19.49 9.44
N ALA A 271 16.92 -20.42 9.00
CA ALA A 271 15.87 -21.12 9.75
C ALA A 271 14.95 -20.38 10.77
N VAL A 272 13.65 -20.24 10.43
CA VAL A 272 12.46 -20.48 11.31
C VAL A 272 11.23 -20.59 10.36
N ALA A 273 10.23 -21.47 10.45
CA ALA A 273 9.77 -22.39 11.48
C ALA A 273 8.92 -23.52 10.83
N GLN A 274 9.24 -24.78 11.10
CA GLN A 274 8.30 -25.90 11.10
C GLN A 274 8.34 -26.50 12.51
N ALA A 275 7.24 -26.44 13.25
CA ALA A 275 6.82 -27.40 14.28
C ALA A 275 5.73 -26.80 15.20
N VAL A 276 4.49 -27.27 15.03
CA VAL A 276 3.58 -27.78 16.09
C VAL A 276 2.65 -28.72 15.31
N VAL A 277 2.66 -30.04 15.51
CA VAL A 277 1.87 -30.77 16.50
C VAL A 277 2.47 -32.17 16.67
N ILE A 278 2.89 -32.53 17.89
CA ILE A 278 2.90 -33.91 18.39
C ILE A 278 2.35 -33.89 19.82
N ALA A 279 1.60 -34.95 20.13
CA ALA A 279 1.15 -35.47 21.44
C ALA A 279 -0.37 -35.27 21.66
N GLN A 280 -1.20 -36.30 21.89
CA GLN A 280 -0.94 -37.63 22.45
C GLN A 280 -1.87 -38.71 21.89
N GLN A 281 -1.36 -39.95 21.90
CA GLN A 281 -2.10 -41.21 21.81
C GLN A 281 -2.91 -41.44 23.09
N GLU A 282 -4.10 -42.01 22.96
CA GLU A 282 -4.51 -43.32 23.50
C GLU A 282 -5.66 -43.88 22.65
#